data_AF-A0AAV5KNW0-F1
#
_entry.id   AF-A0AAV5KNW0-F1
#
_cell.length_a   1.000
_cell.length_b   1.000
_cell.length_c   1.000
_cell.angle_alpha   90.00
_cell.angle_beta   90.00
_cell.angle_gamma   90.00
#
_symmetry.space_group_name_H-M   'P 1'
#
loop_
_entity.id
_entity.type
_entity.pdbx_description
1 polymer ?
#
loop_
_entity_poly.entity_id
_entity_poly.type
_entity_poly.pdbx_seq_one_letter_code
_entity_poly.pdbx_strand_id
1 'polypeptide(L)'
;MKEIWHSDDVKDGILFSKLETLQLKVLPRLESFCSGSCNFEFPSLKDVIVMECPNMLTFSEGEVSTPKLQKVKLTEDEDEGYWEDGLNPTIQQLFLKRSDDDSEEDWSHALHKLYD
;
A
#
# COMPACT_ATOMS: atom_id res chain seq x y z
N MET A 1 4.51 25.59 39.85
CA MET A 1 3.86 25.61 38.52
C MET A 1 4.34 24.39 37.77
N LYS A 2 3.42 23.56 37.24
CA LYS A 2 3.78 22.50 36.30
C LYS A 2 3.25 22.96 34.95
N GLU A 3 4.16 23.32 34.06
CA GLU A 3 3.85 23.46 32.64
C GLU A 3 4.06 22.08 32.04
N ILE A 4 2.96 21.35 31.87
CA ILE A 4 2.97 20.11 31.12
C ILE A 4 2.74 20.51 29.67
N TRP A 5 3.83 20.70 28.93
CA TRP A 5 3.75 20.70 27.47
C TRP A 5 3.38 19.27 27.06
N HIS A 6 2.09 19.01 26.81
CA HIS A 6 1.73 17.98 25.86
C HIS A 6 2.07 18.58 24.50
N SER A 7 3.32 18.36 24.07
CA SER A 7 3.56 18.30 22.64
C SER A 7 2.84 17.05 22.20
N ASP A 8 1.56 17.19 21.84
CA ASP A 8 0.96 16.22 20.92
C ASP A 8 1.89 16.27 19.70
N ASP A 9 2.74 15.26 19.58
CA ASP A 9 3.46 14.95 18.36
C ASP A 9 2.40 14.69 17.29
N VAL A 10 1.88 15.77 16.70
CA VAL A 10 1.11 15.71 15.47
C VAL A 10 2.11 15.18 14.45
N LYS A 11 2.11 13.86 14.27
CA LYS A 11 2.68 13.25 13.06
C LYS A 11 1.99 13.97 11.92
N ASP A 12 2.70 14.85 11.20
CA ASP A 12 2.21 15.53 10.00
C ASP A 12 1.86 14.45 8.96
N GLY A 13 0.63 13.96 9.05
CA GLY A 13 0.13 12.83 8.29
C GLY A 13 -1.14 13.20 7.55
N ILE A 14 -1.37 12.54 6.43
CA ILE A 14 -2.54 12.74 5.59
C ILE A 14 -3.65 11.81 6.09
N LEU A 15 -4.71 12.41 6.65
CA LEU A 15 -5.85 11.69 7.19
C LEU A 15 -7.00 11.61 6.17
N PHE A 16 -7.38 10.40 5.80
CA PHE A 16 -8.57 10.10 5.02
C PHE A 16 -9.65 9.44 5.90
N SER A 17 -10.27 10.25 6.75
CA SER A 17 -11.18 9.77 7.82
C SER A 17 -12.41 9.00 7.33
N LYS A 18 -12.88 9.25 6.10
CA LYS A 18 -14.13 8.70 5.54
C LYS A 18 -13.92 7.84 4.30
N LEU A 19 -12.69 7.65 3.83
CA LEU A 19 -12.44 6.85 2.64
C LEU A 19 -12.67 5.37 3.00
N GLU A 20 -13.66 4.74 2.39
CA GLU A 20 -13.98 3.33 2.63
C GLU A 20 -13.36 2.39 1.58
N THR A 21 -13.17 2.89 0.36
CA THR A 21 -12.61 2.12 -0.76
C THR A 21 -11.61 2.96 -1.52
N LEU A 22 -10.44 2.39 -1.81
CA LEU A 22 -9.42 2.98 -2.68
C LEU A 22 -9.23 2.10 -3.91
N GLN A 23 -9.31 2.68 -5.10
CA GLN A 23 -9.11 1.95 -6.35
C GLN A 23 -8.04 2.62 -7.20
N LEU A 24 -7.05 1.85 -7.61
CA LEU A 24 -6.00 2.22 -8.54
C LEU A 24 -6.12 1.26 -9.73
N LYS A 25 -6.42 1.78 -10.93
CA LYS A 25 -6.72 0.96 -12.11
C LYS A 25 -5.96 1.46 -13.32
N VAL A 26 -5.34 0.53 -14.06
CA VAL A 26 -4.69 0.78 -15.36
C VAL A 26 -3.66 1.92 -15.27
N LEU A 27 -2.76 1.80 -14.30
CA LEU A 27 -1.68 2.76 -14.07
C LEU A 27 -0.32 2.08 -14.30
N PRO A 28 0.08 1.86 -15.57
CA PRO A 28 1.26 1.06 -15.90
C PRO A 28 2.59 1.68 -15.47
N ARG A 29 2.62 2.96 -15.11
CA ARG A 29 3.83 3.67 -14.68
C ARG A 29 3.80 4.09 -13.21
N LEU A 30 2.76 3.71 -12.47
CA LEU A 30 2.67 4.06 -11.05
C LEU A 30 3.62 3.15 -10.27
N GLU A 31 4.63 3.74 -9.64
CA GLU A 31 5.60 3.03 -8.79
C GLU A 31 5.21 3.06 -7.31
N SER A 32 4.60 4.16 -6.86
CA SER A 32 4.00 4.31 -5.54
C SER A 32 2.84 5.31 -5.56
N PHE A 33 1.96 5.26 -4.55
CA PHE A 33 0.87 6.22 -4.40
C PHE A 33 1.37 7.58 -3.90
N CYS A 34 2.34 7.59 -2.98
CA CYS A 34 3.12 8.78 -2.62
C CYS A 34 4.62 8.46 -2.69
N SER A 35 5.36 9.23 -3.47
CA SER A 35 6.81 9.13 -3.67
C SER A 35 7.65 9.78 -2.57
N GLY A 36 7.07 10.01 -1.39
CA GLY A 36 7.78 10.60 -0.25
C GLY A 36 7.36 9.93 1.03
N SER A 37 7.98 10.33 2.14
CA SER A 37 7.69 9.84 3.49
C SER A 37 6.38 10.42 4.05
N CYS A 38 5.30 10.36 3.26
CA CYS A 38 3.94 10.70 3.65
C CYS A 38 3.45 9.67 4.68
N ASN A 39 3.12 10.11 5.89
CA ASN A 39 2.35 9.26 6.82
C ASN A 39 0.87 9.32 6.42
N PHE A 40 0.20 8.19 6.32
CA PHE A 40 -1.21 8.11 5.98
C PHE A 40 -2.03 7.43 7.06
N GLU A 41 -3.22 7.97 7.31
CA GLU A 41 -4.21 7.37 8.19
C GLU A 41 -5.53 7.15 7.45
N PHE A 42 -5.98 5.89 7.43
CA PHE A 42 -7.20 5.45 6.79
C PHE A 42 -8.11 4.70 7.78
N PRO A 43 -8.71 5.40 8.76
CA PRO A 43 -9.47 4.76 9.85
C PRO A 43 -10.79 4.11 9.40
N SER A 44 -11.22 4.32 8.16
CA SER A 44 -12.49 3.79 7.60
C SER A 44 -12.29 2.91 6.37
N LEU A 45 -11.06 2.75 5.87
CA LEU A 45 -10.76 2.02 4.65
C LEU A 45 -10.94 0.52 4.89
N LYS A 46 -11.77 -0.11 4.06
CA LYS A 46 -12.15 -1.53 4.14
C LYS A 46 -11.58 -2.32 2.96
N ASP A 47 -11.52 -1.68 1.80
CA ASP A 47 -11.19 -2.30 0.52
C ASP A 47 -10.14 -1.48 -0.24
N VAL A 48 -9.10 -2.15 -0.74
CA VAL A 48 -8.17 -1.59 -1.71
C VAL A 48 -8.19 -2.46 -2.97
N ILE A 49 -8.26 -1.84 -4.14
CA ILE A 49 -8.17 -2.53 -5.43
C ILE A 49 -7.00 -1.95 -6.21
N VAL A 50 -6.05 -2.80 -6.58
CA VAL A 50 -4.87 -2.44 -7.38
C VAL A 50 -4.87 -3.28 -8.65
N MET A 51 -5.55 -2.78 -9.68
CA MET A 51 -5.77 -3.48 -10.94
C MET A 51 -4.87 -2.91 -12.04
N GLU A 52 -4.17 -3.78 -12.77
CA GLU A 52 -3.33 -3.36 -13.91
C GLU A 52 -2.33 -2.24 -13.58
N CYS A 53 -1.74 -2.28 -12.38
CA CYS A 53 -0.63 -1.41 -11.95
C CYS A 53 0.69 -2.21 -11.85
N PRO A 54 1.27 -2.69 -12.96
CA PRO A 54 2.41 -3.62 -12.99
C PRO A 54 3.75 -3.08 -12.46
N ASN A 55 3.86 -1.81 -12.05
CA ASN A 55 5.11 -1.21 -11.55
C ASN A 55 5.00 -0.71 -10.10
N MET A 56 3.84 -0.80 -9.45
CA MET A 56 3.56 -0.25 -8.12
C MET A 56 4.19 -1.08 -6.97
N LEU A 57 5.45 -0.87 -6.64
CA LEU A 57 6.15 -1.69 -5.64
C LEU A 57 5.76 -1.40 -4.18
N THR A 58 5.32 -0.18 -3.89
CA THR A 58 4.92 0.24 -2.54
C THR A 58 3.72 1.19 -2.60
N PHE A 59 3.06 1.40 -1.46
CA PHE A 59 2.07 2.46 -1.32
C PHE A 59 2.74 3.81 -1.05
N SER A 60 3.56 3.88 -0.02
CA SER A 60 4.39 5.04 0.33
C SER A 60 5.59 4.63 1.17
N GLU A 61 6.60 5.49 1.24
CA GLU A 61 7.76 5.29 2.12
C GLU A 61 7.45 5.62 3.59
N GLY A 62 6.42 6.43 3.85
CA GLY A 62 5.96 6.73 5.21
C GLY A 62 5.05 5.64 5.80
N GLU A 63 4.68 5.85 7.07
CA GLU A 63 3.82 4.91 7.81
C GLU A 63 2.38 4.96 7.28
N VAL A 64 1.78 3.79 7.03
CA VAL A 64 0.41 3.67 6.54
C VAL A 64 -0.43 2.92 7.56
N SER A 65 -1.36 3.62 8.22
CA SER A 65 -2.27 3.05 9.20
C SER A 65 -3.63 2.75 8.57
N THR A 66 -4.00 1.47 8.54
CA THR A 66 -5.26 0.98 7.93
C THR A 66 -5.98 0.02 8.88
N PRO A 67 -6.46 0.48 10.05
CA PRO A 67 -6.94 -0.41 11.13
C PRO A 67 -8.20 -1.21 10.80
N LYS A 68 -8.91 -0.87 9.71
CA LYS A 68 -10.14 -1.56 9.26
C LYS A 68 -9.99 -2.24 7.91
N LEU A 69 -8.81 -2.20 7.31
CA LEU A 69 -8.60 -2.79 6.00
C LEU A 69 -8.67 -4.31 6.14
N GLN A 70 -9.55 -4.91 5.36
CA GLN A 70 -9.80 -6.36 5.42
C GLN A 70 -9.18 -7.09 4.25
N LYS A 71 -9.10 -6.45 3.08
CA LYS A 71 -8.65 -7.08 1.85
C LYS A 71 -8.09 -6.09 0.83
N VAL A 72 -7.07 -6.56 0.11
CA VAL A 72 -6.55 -5.94 -1.10
C VAL A 72 -6.81 -6.88 -2.27
N LYS A 73 -7.35 -6.36 -3.36
CA LYS A 73 -7.72 -7.12 -4.56
C LYS A 73 -6.91 -6.69 -5.77
N LEU A 74 -6.67 -7.61 -6.70
CA LEU A 74 -6.06 -7.32 -8.00
C LEU A 74 -7.09 -7.12 -9.10
N THR A 75 -8.31 -7.61 -8.89
CA THR A 75 -9.43 -7.42 -9.81
C THR A 75 -10.70 -7.05 -9.04
N GLU A 76 -11.72 -6.55 -9.75
CA GLU A 76 -13.01 -6.21 -9.13
C GLU A 76 -13.79 -7.47 -8.72
N ASP A 77 -13.64 -8.53 -9.52
CA ASP A 77 -14.40 -9.78 -9.44
C ASP A 77 -13.80 -10.81 -8.48
N GLU A 78 -12.64 -10.51 -7.86
CA GLU A 78 -12.05 -11.35 -6.82
C GLU A 78 -12.90 -11.32 -5.54
N ASP A 79 -13.55 -12.43 -5.23
CA ASP A 79 -14.29 -12.61 -3.98
C ASP A 79 -13.35 -12.69 -2.77
N GLU A 80 -12.17 -13.29 -2.95
CA GLU A 80 -11.11 -13.45 -1.95
C GLU A 80 -9.97 -12.45 -2.25
N GLY A 81 -9.83 -11.43 -1.41
CA GLY A 81 -8.65 -10.54 -1.43
C GLY A 81 -7.63 -10.95 -0.37
N TYR A 82 -6.41 -10.43 -0.49
CA TYR A 82 -5.27 -10.75 0.38
C TYR A 82 -4.92 -9.57 1.31
N TRP A 83 -4.45 -9.87 2.52
CA TRP A 83 -3.97 -8.85 3.47
C TRP A 83 -2.91 -9.44 4.40
N GLU A 84 -1.79 -8.74 4.55
CA GLU A 84 -0.67 -9.14 5.43
C GLU A 84 -0.25 -7.98 6.33
N ASP A 85 -1.15 -7.56 7.24
CA ASP A 85 -0.89 -6.62 8.34
C ASP A 85 -0.07 -5.37 7.97
N GLY A 86 -0.25 -4.89 6.74
CA GLY A 86 0.41 -3.71 6.21
C GLY A 86 0.17 -3.55 4.70
N LEU A 87 -0.04 -2.32 4.26
CA LEU A 87 -0.37 -2.06 2.85
C LEU A 87 0.83 -2.25 1.91
N ASN A 88 2.02 -1.81 2.34
CA ASN A 88 3.26 -2.03 1.62
C ASN A 88 3.62 -3.52 1.44
N PRO A 89 3.72 -4.35 2.51
CA PRO A 89 4.04 -5.78 2.34
C PRO A 89 2.99 -6.50 1.50
N THR A 90 1.71 -6.17 1.69
CA THR A 90 0.62 -6.72 0.86
C THR A 90 0.84 -6.39 -0.62
N ILE A 91 1.13 -5.12 -0.96
CA ILE A 91 1.42 -4.72 -2.35
C ILE A 91 2.64 -5.49 -2.88
N GLN A 92 3.75 -5.55 -2.15
CA GLN A 92 4.95 -6.28 -2.58
C GLN A 92 4.67 -7.76 -2.89
N GLN A 93 3.89 -8.44 -2.04
CA GLN A 93 3.48 -9.83 -2.30
C GLN A 93 2.68 -9.99 -3.58
N LEU A 94 1.81 -9.03 -3.90
CA LEU A 94 1.02 -9.07 -5.13
C LEU A 94 1.89 -8.99 -6.39
N PHE A 95 3.07 -8.36 -6.31
CA PHE A 95 4.05 -8.35 -7.41
C PHE A 95 4.73 -9.70 -7.55
N LEU A 96 5.19 -10.29 -6.44
CA LEU A 96 5.81 -11.61 -6.44
C LEU A 96 4.86 -12.68 -6.98
N LYS A 97 3.57 -12.59 -6.67
CA LYS A 97 2.57 -13.54 -7.18
C LYS A 97 2.30 -13.38 -8.69
N ARG A 98 2.57 -12.20 -9.25
CA ARG A 98 2.39 -11.91 -10.69
C ARG A 98 3.52 -12.49 -11.55
N SER A 99 4.71 -12.70 -10.98
CA SER A 99 5.87 -13.25 -11.67
C SER A 99 5.90 -14.78 -11.78
N ASP A 100 5.00 -15.49 -11.09
CA ASP A 100 4.88 -16.95 -11.22
C ASP A 100 4.28 -17.40 -12.57
N ASP A 101 3.74 -16.47 -13.38
CA ASP A 101 3.10 -16.79 -14.66
C ASP A 101 4.01 -16.60 -15.90
N ASP A 102 5.23 -16.04 -15.79
CA ASP A 102 6.15 -15.90 -16.94
C ASP A 102 7.65 -15.83 -16.54
N SER A 103 8.38 -16.95 -16.72
CA SER A 103 9.86 -17.11 -16.86
C SER A 103 10.81 -16.77 -15.69
N GLU A 104 11.78 -17.66 -15.42
CA GLU A 104 12.72 -17.61 -14.28
C GLU A 104 13.74 -16.44 -14.28
N GLU A 105 13.88 -15.65 -15.35
CA GLU A 105 14.94 -14.63 -15.46
C GLU A 105 14.57 -13.29 -14.78
N ASP A 106 13.29 -13.02 -14.54
CA ASP A 106 12.81 -11.72 -14.03
C ASP A 106 12.86 -11.59 -12.49
N TRP A 107 12.99 -12.71 -11.76
CA TRP A 107 13.06 -12.72 -10.29
C TRP A 107 14.26 -11.96 -9.74
N SER A 108 15.39 -12.01 -10.47
CA SER A 108 16.62 -11.31 -10.08
C SER A 108 16.44 -9.79 -10.12
N HIS A 109 15.65 -9.30 -11.09
CA HIS A 109 15.39 -7.87 -11.26
C HIS A 109 14.33 -7.36 -10.27
N ALA A 110 13.29 -8.17 -10.00
CA ALA A 110 12.27 -7.86 -9.02
C ALA A 110 12.83 -7.79 -7.59
N LEU A 111 13.69 -8.74 -7.21
CA LEU A 111 14.33 -8.75 -5.89
C LEU A 111 15.31 -7.59 -5.72
N HIS A 112 16.07 -7.22 -6.76
CA HIS A 112 16.99 -6.08 -6.69
C HIS A 112 16.26 -4.75 -6.42
N LYS A 113 15.05 -4.56 -6.99
CA LYS A 113 14.25 -3.36 -6.74
C LYS A 113 13.57 -3.28 -5.36
N LEU A 114 13.44 -4.40 -4.66
CA LEU A 114 12.79 -4.45 -3.35
C LEU A 114 13.76 -4.24 -2.18
N TYR A 115 15.06 -4.45 -2.41
CA TYR A 115 16.08 -4.50 -1.37
C TYR A 115 17.23 -3.48 -1.55
N ASP A 116 17.14 -2.57 -2.51
CA ASP A 116 18.03 -1.40 -2.67
C ASP A 116 17.34 -0.06 -2.36
#